data_AF-A0A2A3VPM3-F1
#
_entry.id   AF-A0A2A3VPM3-F1
#
_cell.length_a   1.000
_cell.length_b   1.000
_cell.length_c   1.000
_cell.angle_alpha   90.00
_cell.angle_beta   90.00
_cell.angle_gamma   90.00
#
_symmetry.space_group_name_H-M   'P 1'
#
loop_
_entity.id
_entity.type
_entity.pdbx_description
1 polymer ?
#
loop_
_entity_poly.entity_id
_entity_poly.type
_entity_poly.pdbx_seq_one_letter_code
_entity_poly.pdbx_strand_id
1 'polypeptide(L)'
;MSRFLVPVLAATALAGALLSVAPPASADTLLVDRSKQPVGVAVPTRGMSMADVEARFGAPSERLDPRGGQKQQWPTIHRWVYPAFTVYFERSRVIDTVANRATASEVGPKPAIR
;
A
#
# COMPACT_ATOMS: atom_id res chain seq x y z
N MET A 1 -7.26 -38.53 -56.40
CA MET A 1 -6.83 -37.42 -55.52
C MET A 1 -8.06 -36.93 -54.76
N SER A 2 -7.93 -36.56 -53.48
CA SER A 2 -9.01 -36.00 -52.63
C SER A 2 -9.95 -36.99 -51.88
N ARG A 3 -9.43 -37.75 -50.91
CA ARG A 3 -10.25 -38.40 -49.84
C ARG A 3 -9.61 -38.37 -48.45
N PHE A 4 -8.59 -37.53 -48.23
CA PHE A 4 -7.93 -37.37 -46.92
C PHE A 4 -7.96 -35.94 -46.37
N LEU A 5 -8.56 -34.99 -47.11
CA LEU A 5 -8.55 -33.57 -46.76
C LEU A 5 -9.63 -33.20 -45.72
N VAL A 6 -10.72 -33.97 -45.63
CA VAL A 6 -11.87 -33.68 -44.75
C VAL A 6 -11.65 -34.05 -43.26
N PRO A 7 -11.02 -35.18 -42.87
CA PRO A 7 -10.88 -35.51 -41.45
C PRO A 7 -9.79 -34.67 -40.75
N VAL A 8 -8.80 -34.19 -41.50
CA VAL A 8 -7.74 -33.30 -40.99
C VAL A 8 -8.33 -31.93 -40.61
N LEU A 9 -9.26 -31.40 -41.40
CA LEU A 9 -9.96 -30.14 -41.11
C LEU A 9 -10.88 -30.23 -39.88
N ALA A 10 -11.55 -31.37 -39.67
CA ALA A 10 -12.43 -31.58 -38.51
C ALA A 10 -11.66 -31.73 -37.19
N ALA A 11 -10.50 -32.40 -37.21
CA ALA A 11 -9.65 -32.56 -36.02
C ALA A 11 -9.00 -31.24 -35.57
N THR A 12 -8.64 -30.35 -36.51
CA THR A 12 -8.13 -29.01 -36.18
C THR A 12 -9.21 -28.09 -35.59
N ALA A 13 -10.46 -28.23 -36.01
CA ALA A 13 -11.57 -27.43 -35.48
C ALA A 13 -11.89 -27.78 -34.00
N LEU A 14 -11.75 -29.05 -33.62
CA LEU A 14 -11.98 -29.49 -32.24
C LEU A 14 -10.82 -29.09 -31.29
N ALA A 15 -9.57 -29.12 -31.78
CA ALA A 15 -8.42 -28.65 -31.02
C ALA A 15 -8.43 -27.12 -30.77
N GLY A 16 -8.93 -26.34 -31.74
CA GLY A 16 -9.11 -24.89 -31.57
C GLY A 16 -10.20 -24.53 -30.55
N ALA A 17 -11.27 -25.33 -30.46
CA ALA A 17 -12.35 -25.12 -29.51
C ALA A 17 -11.91 -25.34 -28.04
N LEU A 18 -10.95 -26.24 -27.79
CA LEU A 18 -10.41 -26.51 -26.44
C LEU A 18 -9.45 -25.42 -25.93
N LEU A 19 -8.83 -24.65 -26.82
CA LEU A 19 -7.91 -23.56 -26.45
C LEU A 19 -8.63 -22.24 -26.12
N SER A 20 -9.94 -22.17 -26.32
CA SER A 20 -10.71 -20.93 -26.18
C SER A 20 -11.25 -20.66 -24.77
N VAL A 21 -11.09 -21.60 -23.83
CA VAL A 21 -11.51 -21.44 -22.42
C VAL A 21 -10.28 -21.16 -21.57
N ALA A 22 -9.67 -19.98 -21.77
CA ALA A 22 -8.72 -19.44 -20.80
C ALA A 22 -9.51 -18.69 -19.72
N PRO A 23 -9.35 -19.02 -18.42
CA PRO A 23 -9.92 -18.19 -17.36
C PRO A 23 -9.34 -16.77 -17.43
N PRO A 24 -10.11 -15.74 -17.07
CA PRO A 24 -9.59 -14.38 -17.02
C PRO A 24 -8.44 -14.33 -16.01
N ALA A 25 -7.29 -13.82 -16.44
CA ALA A 25 -6.17 -13.54 -15.55
C ALA A 25 -6.54 -12.37 -14.64
N SER A 26 -6.60 -12.61 -13.33
CA SER A 26 -6.75 -11.56 -12.32
C SER A 26 -5.36 -11.16 -11.84
N ALA A 27 -5.02 -9.88 -11.94
CA ALA A 27 -3.78 -9.32 -11.42
C ALA A 27 -4.07 -8.32 -10.30
N ASP A 28 -3.27 -8.37 -9.24
CA ASP A 28 -3.34 -7.39 -8.16
C ASP A 28 -2.74 -6.05 -8.61
N THR A 29 -3.43 -4.95 -8.33
CA THR A 29 -2.87 -3.61 -8.52
C THR A 29 -2.11 -3.22 -7.26
N LEU A 30 -0.77 -3.18 -7.35
CA LEU A 30 0.07 -2.68 -6.27
C LEU A 30 0.14 -1.16 -6.31
N LEU A 31 -0.21 -0.50 -5.21
CA LEU A 31 -0.12 0.95 -5.04
C LEU A 31 1.29 1.36 -4.61
N VAL A 32 2.29 1.07 -5.44
CA VAL A 32 3.71 1.31 -5.13
C VAL A 32 4.02 2.80 -4.92
N ASP A 33 3.38 3.67 -5.70
CA ASP A 33 3.63 5.12 -5.63
C ASP A 33 2.88 5.84 -4.51
N ARG A 34 2.06 5.13 -3.71
CA ARG A 34 1.31 5.70 -2.58
C ARG A 34 2.21 6.48 -1.61
N SER A 35 3.41 5.96 -1.34
CA SER A 35 4.35 6.56 -0.39
C SER A 35 4.89 7.92 -0.83
N LYS A 36 4.86 8.23 -2.13
CA LYS A 36 5.31 9.51 -2.68
C LYS A 36 4.20 10.55 -2.76
N GLN A 37 2.94 10.14 -2.55
CA GLN A 37 1.80 11.03 -2.69
C GLN A 37 1.83 12.07 -1.56
N PRO A 38 1.88 13.38 -1.87
CA PRO A 38 1.84 14.40 -0.85
C PRO A 38 0.49 14.35 -0.12
N VAL A 39 0.53 14.50 1.20
CA VAL A 39 -0.69 14.66 1.98
C VAL A 39 -1.33 15.98 1.55
N GLY A 40 -2.59 15.95 1.11
CA GLY A 40 -3.33 17.15 0.66
C GLY A 40 -3.65 18.17 1.78
N VAL A 41 -3.01 18.04 2.95
CA VAL A 41 -3.11 18.93 4.09
C VAL A 41 -1.71 19.28 4.58
N ALA A 42 -1.58 20.38 5.33
CA ALA A 42 -0.32 20.70 6.00
C ALA A 42 0.10 19.54 6.90
N VAL A 43 1.39 19.19 6.86
CA VAL A 43 1.97 18.09 7.63
C VAL A 43 3.24 18.54 8.35
N PRO A 44 3.58 17.90 9.50
CA PRO A 44 4.87 18.07 10.12
C PRO A 44 6.03 17.78 9.16
N THR A 45 6.98 18.70 9.12
CA THR A 45 8.23 18.52 8.38
C THR A 45 9.25 17.74 9.20
N ARG A 46 10.12 16.98 8.54
CA ARG A 46 11.24 16.27 9.18
C ARG A 46 12.05 17.21 10.08
N GLY A 47 12.42 16.73 11.28
CA GLY A 47 13.21 17.45 12.27
C GLY A 47 12.42 18.28 13.30
N MET A 48 11.13 18.55 13.03
CA MET A 48 10.22 19.24 13.96
C MET A 48 10.13 18.47 15.29
N SER A 49 10.04 19.17 16.43
CA SER A 49 9.92 18.50 17.73
C SER A 49 8.49 17.99 17.98
N MET A 50 8.32 16.99 18.84
CA MET A 50 6.98 16.55 19.28
C MET A 50 6.14 17.71 19.83
N ALA A 51 6.75 18.63 20.59
CA ALA A 51 6.07 19.79 21.14
C ALA A 51 5.60 20.75 20.04
N ASP A 52 6.44 21.00 19.03
CA ASP A 52 6.06 21.85 17.89
C ASP A 52 4.93 21.21 17.06
N VAL A 53 4.96 19.88 16.90
CA VAL A 53 3.88 19.15 16.22
C VAL A 53 2.58 19.30 17.00
N GLU A 54 2.59 19.04 18.30
CA GLU A 54 1.38 19.17 19.14
C GLU A 54 0.86 20.61 19.18
N ALA A 55 1.75 21.61 19.22
CA ALA A 55 1.38 23.02 19.20
C ALA A 55 0.74 23.46 17.87
N ARG A 56 1.19 22.93 16.73
CA ARG A 56 0.70 23.31 15.40
C ARG A 56 -0.50 22.50 14.93
N PHE A 57 -0.54 21.21 15.26
CA PHE A 57 -1.53 20.25 14.75
C PHE A 57 -2.51 19.77 15.82
N GLY A 58 -2.30 20.17 17.09
CA GLY A 58 -3.07 19.71 18.23
C GLY A 58 -2.63 18.33 18.73
N ALA A 59 -3.35 17.85 19.75
CA ALA A 59 -3.14 16.51 20.29
C ALA A 59 -3.46 15.45 19.22
N PRO A 60 -2.65 14.38 19.13
CA PRO A 60 -2.91 13.29 18.21
C PRO A 60 -4.18 12.51 18.60
N SER A 61 -4.85 11.91 17.62
CA SER A 61 -6.01 11.04 17.87
C SER A 61 -5.62 9.75 18.58
N GLU A 62 -4.42 9.25 18.33
CA GLU A 62 -3.88 8.07 18.99
C GLU A 62 -2.35 8.16 19.10
N ARG A 63 -1.80 7.71 20.23
CA ARG A 63 -0.36 7.50 20.42
C ARG A 63 -0.12 6.00 20.47
N LEU A 64 0.36 5.43 19.37
CA LEU A 64 0.62 4.00 19.29
C LEU A 64 1.81 3.61 20.16
N ASP A 65 1.84 2.36 20.59
CA ASP A 65 2.98 1.81 21.32
C ASP A 65 4.29 2.05 20.55
N PRO A 66 5.34 2.52 21.23
CA PRO A 66 6.64 2.68 20.60
C PRO A 66 7.18 1.32 20.14
N ARG A 67 7.95 1.34 19.05
CA ARG A 67 8.59 0.14 18.48
C ARG A 67 10.10 0.35 18.34
N GLY A 68 10.86 -0.74 18.33
CA GLY A 68 12.31 -0.68 18.43
C GLY A 68 12.78 -0.61 19.89
N GLY A 69 14.02 -0.21 20.11
CA GLY A 69 14.62 -0.08 21.44
C GLY A 69 15.19 -1.38 22.03
N GLN A 70 15.00 -2.54 21.41
CA GLN A 70 15.53 -3.81 21.94
C GLN A 70 17.06 -3.94 21.80
N LYS A 71 17.67 -3.15 20.90
CA LYS A 71 19.11 -3.08 20.68
C LYS A 71 19.51 -1.63 20.49
N GLN A 72 20.75 -1.28 20.83
CA GLN A 72 21.28 0.07 20.63
C GLN A 72 21.15 0.55 19.17
N GLN A 73 21.34 -0.35 18.20
CA GLN A 73 21.19 -0.08 16.77
C GLN A 73 19.73 0.06 16.29
N TRP A 74 18.74 -0.28 17.12
CA TRP A 74 17.31 -0.21 16.78
C TRP A 74 16.69 0.94 17.56
N PRO A 75 16.67 2.16 17.01
CA PRO A 75 16.13 3.31 17.72
C PRO A 75 14.66 3.08 18.07
N THR A 76 14.25 3.62 19.22
CA THR A 76 12.84 3.64 19.61
C THR A 76 12.10 4.66 18.75
N ILE A 77 11.08 4.18 18.04
CA ILE A 77 10.21 4.98 17.18
C ILE A 77 8.86 5.16 17.85
N HIS A 78 8.50 6.41 18.10
CA HIS A 78 7.16 6.79 18.55
C HIS A 78 6.28 7.12 17.35
N ARG A 79 5.00 6.81 17.45
CA ARG A 79 4.07 6.99 16.32
C ARG A 79 2.80 7.64 16.82
N TRP A 80 2.49 8.80 16.27
CA TRP A 80 1.29 9.55 16.59
C TRP A 80 0.39 9.58 15.37
N VAL A 81 -0.86 9.18 15.55
CA VAL A 81 -1.88 9.16 14.51
C VAL A 81 -2.67 10.46 14.59
N TYR A 82 -2.83 11.09 13.43
CA TYR A 82 -3.78 12.17 13.18
C TYR A 82 -4.81 11.66 12.17
N PRO A 83 -5.96 12.35 12.00
CA PRO A 83 -7.00 11.90 11.07
C PRO A 83 -6.49 11.67 9.63
N ALA A 84 -5.62 12.55 9.12
CA ALA A 84 -5.14 12.50 7.74
C ALA A 84 -3.78 11.78 7.56
N PHE A 85 -2.95 11.71 8.59
CA PHE A 85 -1.58 11.21 8.50
C PHE A 85 -1.09 10.62 9.83
N THR A 86 -0.01 9.84 9.76
CA THR A 86 0.71 9.32 10.92
C THR A 86 2.12 9.89 10.93
N VAL A 87 2.55 10.43 12.06
CA VAL A 87 3.88 11.02 12.26
C VAL A 87 4.75 10.06 13.05
N TYR A 88 5.96 9.84 12.57
CA TYR A 88 6.96 8.98 13.18
C TYR A 88 8.06 9.84 13.79
N PHE A 89 8.45 9.52 15.02
CA PHE A 89 9.46 10.26 15.76
C PHE A 89 10.56 9.36 16.27
N GLU A 90 11.79 9.88 16.22
CA GLU A 90 12.95 9.35 16.93
C GLU A 90 13.48 10.46 17.86
N ARG A 91 13.78 10.15 19.13
CA ARG A 91 14.31 11.12 20.12
C ARG A 91 13.54 12.45 20.13
N SER A 92 12.21 12.36 20.08
CA SER A 92 11.29 13.51 20.05
C SER A 92 11.35 14.40 18.81
N ARG A 93 11.98 13.94 17.71
CA ARG A 93 12.02 14.64 16.43
C ARG A 93 11.32 13.85 15.35
N VAL A 94 10.59 14.54 14.47
CA VAL A 94 9.95 13.93 13.30
C VAL A 94 11.02 13.33 12.39
N ILE A 95 10.91 12.03 12.11
CA ILE A 95 11.73 11.35 11.12
C ILE A 95 10.98 11.13 9.80
N ASP A 96 9.65 10.96 9.87
CA ASP A 96 8.81 10.76 8.70
C ASP A 96 7.33 11.08 9.00
N THR A 97 6.59 11.45 7.96
CA THR A 97 5.14 11.68 8.04
C THR A 97 4.47 10.99 6.85
N VAL A 98 3.55 10.07 7.12
CA VAL A 98 2.92 9.22 6.11
C VAL A 98 1.42 9.52 6.03
N ALA A 99 0.88 9.70 4.83
CA ALA A 99 -0.55 9.82 4.61
C ALA A 99 -1.28 8.54 5.04
N ASN A 100 -2.39 8.65 5.78
CA ASN A 100 -3.20 7.47 6.13
C ASN A 100 -3.91 6.88 4.91
N ARG A 101 -4.23 7.72 3.92
CA ARG A 101 -4.76 7.36 2.59
C ARG A 101 -4.11 8.27 1.55
N ALA A 102 -3.66 7.75 0.41
CA ALA A 102 -3.12 8.63 -0.65
C ALA A 102 -4.22 9.34 -1.45
N THR A 103 -5.42 8.75 -1.53
CA THR A 103 -6.60 9.41 -2.12
C THR A 103 -7.84 9.17 -1.27
N ALA A 104 -8.85 10.03 -1.38
CA ALA A 104 -10.10 9.89 -0.63
C ALA A 104 -10.83 8.56 -0.92
N SER A 105 -10.72 8.06 -2.16
CA SER A 105 -11.36 6.83 -2.64
C SER A 105 -10.48 5.58 -2.45
N GLU A 106 -9.33 5.70 -1.79
CA GLU A 106 -8.44 4.57 -1.56
C GLU A 106 -9.07 3.57 -0.60
N VAL A 107 -9.33 2.36 -1.11
CA VAL A 107 -9.59 1.17 -0.29
C VAL A 107 -8.24 0.52 0.00
N GLY A 108 -7.89 0.40 1.28
CA GLY A 108 -6.63 -0.17 1.74
C GLY A 108 -6.40 -1.62 1.26
N PRO A 109 -5.22 -2.21 1.52
CA PRO A 109 -4.93 -3.58 1.10
C PRO A 109 -5.98 -4.55 1.65
N LYS A 110 -6.28 -5.60 0.86
CA LYS A 110 -7.21 -6.66 1.26
C LYS A 110 -6.86 -7.15 2.67
N PRO A 111 -7.84 -7.23 3.60
CA PRO A 111 -7.57 -7.71 4.96
C PRO A 111 -6.90 -9.08 4.90
N ALA A 112 -5.96 -9.32 5.82
CA ALA A 112 -5.35 -10.63 5.95
C ALA A 112 -6.45 -11.67 6.20
N ILE A 113 -6.50 -12.70 5.35
CA ILE A 113 -7.36 -13.86 5.56
C ILE A 113 -6.79 -14.56 6.79
N ARG A 114 -7.59 -14.69 7.85
CA ARG A 114 -7.20 -15.36 9.09
C ARG A 114 -7.49 -16.85 9.00
#